data_AF-A0A963SF49-F1
#
_entry.id   AF-A0A963SF49-F1
#
_cell.length_a   1.000
_cell.length_b   1.000
_cell.length_c   1.000
_cell.angle_alpha   90.00
_cell.angle_beta   90.00
_cell.angle_gamma   90.00
#
_symmetry.space_group_name_H-M   'P 1'
#
loop_
_entity.id
_entity.type
_entity.pdbx_description
1 polymer ?
#
loop_
_entity_poly.entity_id
_entity_poly.type
_entity_poly.pdbx_seq_one_letter_code
_entity_poly.pdbx_strand_id
1 'polypeptide(L)' 'MTAQYDVIVLGSGPGGYVAAIRCAQLGLKTAIVEREL' A
#
# COMPACT_ATOMS: atom_id res chain seq x y z
N MET A 1 11.85 -1.96 16.44
CA MET A 1 12.28 -2.25 15.06
C MET A 1 11.34 -1.50 14.13
N THR A 2 11.85 -0.54 13.35
CA THR A 2 11.03 0.29 12.44
C THR A 2 10.92 -0.39 11.07
N ALA A 3 9.70 -0.63 10.59
CA ALA A 3 9.50 -1.13 9.24
C ALA A 3 9.63 0.03 8.23
N GLN A 4 10.62 -0.05 7.33
CA GLN A 4 10.70 0.83 6.17
C GLN A 4 9.85 0.30 5.02
N TYR A 5 9.20 1.20 4.30
CA TYR A 5 8.39 0.93 3.11
C TYR A 5 8.76 1.95 2.04
N ASP A 6 8.73 1.54 0.78
CA ASP A 6 9.00 2.42 -0.36
C ASP A 6 7.75 3.22 -0.73
N VAL A 7 6.57 2.63 -0.54
CA VAL A 7 5.27 3.24 -0.84
C VAL A 7 4.27 2.94 0.28
N ILE A 8 3.52 3.96 0.69
CA ILE A 8 2.37 3.83 1.59
C ILE A 8 1.13 4.33 0.85
N VAL A 9 0.12 3.49 0.74
CA VAL A 9 -1.18 3.82 0.15
C VAL A 9 -2.20 4.02 1.25
N LEU A 10 -2.84 5.19 1.27
CA LEU A 10 -3.92 5.52 2.20
C LEU A 10 -5.28 5.22 1.53
N GLY A 11 -6.05 4.32 2.13
CA GLY A 11 -7.32 3.83 1.62
C GLY A 11 -7.18 2.55 0.78
N SER A 12 -8.08 1.59 1.01
CA SER A 12 -8.12 0.26 0.38
C SER A 12 -9.28 0.07 -0.60
N GLY A 13 -9.96 1.15 -0.97
CA GLY A 13 -10.97 1.14 -2.03
C GLY A 13 -10.40 0.73 -3.40
N PRO A 14 -11.24 0.66 -4.46
CA PRO A 14 -10.85 0.12 -5.76
C PRO A 14 -9.58 0.74 -6.36
N GLY A 15 -9.37 2.04 -6.19
CA GLY A 15 -8.14 2.72 -6.64
C GLY A 15 -6.92 2.42 -5.77
N GLY A 16 -7.08 2.40 -4.45
CA GLY A 16 -5.97 2.20 -3.51
C GLY A 16 -5.41 0.79 -3.56
N TYR A 17 -6.27 -0.22 -3.61
CA TYR A 17 -5.84 -1.61 -3.72
C TYR A 17 -5.13 -1.88 -5.06
N VAL A 18 -5.64 -1.34 -6.18
CA VAL A 18 -5.01 -1.48 -7.50
C VAL A 18 -3.64 -0.79 -7.52
N ALA A 19 -3.53 0.42 -6.97
CA ALA A 19 -2.25 1.13 -6.88
C ALA A 19 -1.22 0.33 -6.07
N ALA A 20 -1.63 -0.21 -4.90
CA ALA A 20 -0.75 -0.99 -4.05
C ALA A 20 -0.28 -2.29 -4.72
N ILE A 21 -1.15 -2.99 -5.44
CA ILE A 21 -0.78 -4.17 -6.23
C ILE A 21 0.25 -3.81 -7.29
N ARG A 22 0.04 -2.72 -8.04
CA ARG A 22 0.98 -2.31 -9.09
C ARG A 22 2.34 -1.94 -8.49
N CYS A 23 2.38 -1.25 -7.35
CA CYS A 23 3.63 -0.97 -6.64
C CYS A 23 4.35 -2.26 -6.20
N ALA A 24 3.63 -3.22 -5.64
CA ALA A 24 4.20 -4.51 -5.26
C ALA A 24 4.73 -5.31 -6.46
N GLN A 25 4.02 -5.30 -7.59
CA GLN A 25 4.45 -5.94 -8.84
C GLN A 25 5.71 -5.31 -9.44
N LEU A 26 5.96 -4.03 -9.17
CA LEU A 26 7.19 -3.32 -9.54
C LEU A 26 8.34 -3.58 -8.55
N GLY A 27 8.14 -4.44 -7.55
CA GLY A 27 9.15 -4.80 -6.56
C GLY A 27 9.26 -3.83 -5.38
N LEU A 28 8.34 -2.86 -5.25
CA LEU A 28 8.33 -1.89 -4.16
C LEU A 28 7.70 -2.49 -2.91
N LYS A 29 8.35 -2.31 -1.76
CA LYS A 29 7.81 -2.72 -0.47
C LYS A 29 6.67 -1.77 -0.08
N THR A 30 5.45 -2.22 -0.32
CA THR A 30 4.25 -1.39 -0.24
C THR A 30 3.40 -1.72 0.99
N ALA A 31 2.92 -0.69 1.69
CA ALA A 31 1.93 -0.83 2.77
C ALA A 31 0.60 -0.18 2.37
N ILE A 32 -0.53 -0.76 2.78
CA ILE A 32 -1.85 -0.14 2.70
C ILE A 32 -2.30 0.19 4.12
N VAL A 33 -2.83 1.40 4.31
CA VAL A 33 -3.45 1.83 5.58
C VAL A 33 -4.88 2.23 5.30
N GLU A 34 -5.84 1.54 5.92
CA GLU A 34 -7.26 1.85 5.88
C GLU A 34 -7.79 1.97 7.30
N ARG A 35 -8.78 2.85 7.49
CA ARG A 35 -9.50 2.94 8.75
C ARG A 35 -10.62 1.90 8.75
N GLU A 36 -10.63 1.00 9.72
CA GLU A 36 -11.83 0.20 10.01
C GLU A 36 -12.99 1.12 10.45
N LEU A 37 -14.23 0.74 10.12
CA LEU A 37 -15.45 1.34 10.65
C LEU A 37 -15.95 0.56 11.86
#